data_AF-A0A244EJB8-F1
#
_entry.id   AF-A0A244EJB8-F1
#
_cell.length_a   1.000
_cell.length_b   1.000
_cell.length_c   1.000
_cell.angle_alpha   90.00
_cell.angle_beta   90.00
_cell.angle_gamma   90.00
#
_symmetry.space_group_name_H-M   'P 1'
#
loop_
_entity.id
_entity.type
_entity.pdbx_description
1 polymer ?
#
loop_
_entity_poly.entity_id
_entity_poly.type
_entity_poly.pdbx_seq_one_letter_code
_entity_poly.pdbx_strand_id
1 'polypeptide(L)'
;MGLSVTAASLSLEHARALRLLVAGGFISSAVPTMRMQFEATTRSAWLLFAASDAEVALAGAPLTAETEEAARRMPMAAGMIKELAKAAATVPAANAPAVMLGQFDRTQRKALNSFVHGGIHALRRHEDGYPVQLVRQLVECSNGLVTIGAMMLAILSGDTVLMRRMNRVHEGFEDCITPMLPAN
;
A
#
# COMPACT_ATOMS: atom_id res chain seq x y z
N MET A 1 -4.79 -16.05 11.45
CA MET A 1 -5.06 -15.14 10.29
C MET A 1 -3.95 -15.36 9.29
N GLY A 2 -4.26 -15.52 7.99
CA GLY A 2 -3.22 -15.65 6.96
C GLY A 2 -2.40 -14.37 6.85
N LEU A 3 -1.12 -14.48 6.46
CA LEU A 3 -0.18 -13.34 6.41
C LEU A 3 -0.65 -12.18 5.53
N SER A 4 -1.42 -12.48 4.48
CA SER A 4 -2.05 -11.45 3.64
C SER A 4 -3.03 -10.57 4.42
N VAL A 5 -3.81 -11.15 5.37
CA VAL A 5 -4.70 -10.41 6.27
C VAL A 5 -3.87 -9.53 7.21
N THR A 6 -2.79 -10.08 7.77
CA THR A 6 -1.88 -9.33 8.65
C THR A 6 -1.28 -8.12 7.93
N ALA A 7 -0.82 -8.28 6.69
CA ALA A 7 -0.28 -7.20 5.88
C ALA A 7 -1.33 -6.13 5.53
N ALA A 8 -2.56 -6.53 5.23
CA ALA A 8 -3.66 -5.58 4.99
C ALA A 8 -4.02 -4.80 6.26
N SER A 9 -4.09 -5.47 7.41
CA SER A 9 -4.32 -4.84 8.71
C SER A 9 -3.22 -3.83 9.05
N LEU A 10 -1.94 -4.20 8.83
CA LEU A 10 -0.80 -3.32 9.04
C LEU A 10 -0.86 -2.08 8.14
N SER A 11 -1.30 -2.23 6.89
CA SER A 11 -1.56 -1.09 6.00
C SER A 11 -2.60 -0.12 6.60
N LEU A 12 -3.71 -0.64 7.13
CA LEU A 12 -4.74 0.20 7.76
C LEU A 12 -4.23 0.91 9.03
N GLU A 13 -3.37 0.25 9.81
CA GLU A 13 -2.69 0.87 10.95
C GLU A 13 -1.79 2.03 10.50
N HIS A 14 -0.99 1.85 9.45
CA HIS A 14 -0.17 2.92 8.87
C HIS A 14 -1.02 4.09 8.37
N ALA A 15 -2.18 3.83 7.78
CA ALA A 15 -3.11 4.89 7.37
C ALA A 15 -3.60 5.72 8.58
N ARG A 16 -3.94 5.04 9.67
CA ARG A 16 -4.35 5.69 10.92
C ARG A 16 -3.22 6.53 11.51
N ALA A 17 -2.01 5.98 11.57
CA ALA A 17 -0.82 6.68 12.04
C ALA A 17 -0.52 7.93 11.19
N LEU A 18 -0.60 7.81 9.86
CA LEU A 18 -0.43 8.95 8.95
C LEU A 18 -1.40 10.08 9.27
N ARG A 19 -2.69 9.79 9.47
CA ARG A 19 -3.70 10.81 9.81
C ARG A 19 -3.38 11.50 11.13
N LEU A 20 -2.95 10.74 12.15
CA LEU A 20 -2.55 11.30 13.44
C LEU A 20 -1.31 12.20 13.32
N LEU A 21 -0.32 11.81 12.51
CA LEU A 21 0.87 12.61 12.24
C LEU A 21 0.50 13.91 11.50
N VAL A 22 -0.37 13.83 10.50
CA VAL A 22 -0.86 15.02 9.78
C VAL A 22 -1.61 15.97 10.72
N ALA A 23 -2.52 15.44 11.54
CA ALA A 23 -3.27 16.24 12.51
C ALA A 23 -2.37 16.90 13.57
N GLY A 24 -1.27 16.24 13.94
CA GLY A 24 -0.25 16.78 14.85
C GLY A 24 0.79 17.69 14.18
N GLY A 25 0.70 17.95 12.88
CA GLY A 25 1.67 18.78 12.14
C GLY A 25 2.99 18.08 11.79
N PHE A 26 3.12 16.78 12.05
CA PHE A 26 4.33 15.98 11.80
C PHE A 26 4.40 15.48 10.35
N ILE A 27 4.31 16.39 9.36
CA ILE A 27 4.19 16.03 7.94
C ILE A 27 5.44 15.29 7.42
N SER A 28 6.64 15.71 7.84
CA SER A 28 7.89 15.02 7.48
C SER A 28 7.91 13.54 7.92
N SER A 29 7.18 13.19 8.98
CA SER A 29 7.03 11.81 9.44
C SER A 29 5.86 11.10 8.76
N ALA A 30 4.80 11.83 8.41
CA ALA A 30 3.63 11.28 7.73
C ALA A 30 3.95 10.73 6.33
N VAL A 31 4.85 11.38 5.58
CA VAL A 31 5.21 10.94 4.21
C VAL A 31 5.88 9.55 4.19
N PRO A 32 6.91 9.26 5.01
CA PRO A 32 7.43 7.90 5.17
C PRO A 32 6.37 6.89 5.59
N THR A 33 5.40 7.27 6.44
CA THR A 33 4.29 6.37 6.81
C THR A 33 3.43 5.96 5.62
N MET A 34 3.18 6.84 4.65
CA MET A 34 2.48 6.46 3.42
C MET A 34 3.26 5.42 2.62
N ARG A 35 4.59 5.49 2.61
CA ARG A 35 5.44 4.49 1.96
C ARG A 35 5.27 3.12 2.63
N MET A 36 5.32 3.07 3.97
CA MET A 36 5.09 1.83 4.72
C MET A 36 3.70 1.26 4.44
N GLN A 37 2.67 2.12 4.38
CA GLN A 37 1.31 1.73 4.00
C GLN A 37 1.27 1.09 2.61
N PHE A 38 1.91 1.72 1.62
CA PHE A 38 1.98 1.19 0.25
C PHE A 38 2.68 -0.17 0.20
N GLU A 39 3.82 -0.29 0.88
CA GLU A 39 4.59 -1.55 0.93
C GLU A 39 3.77 -2.67 1.58
N ALA A 40 3.10 -2.40 2.71
CA ALA A 40 2.23 -3.36 3.38
C ALA A 40 1.02 -3.76 2.53
N THR A 41 0.37 -2.81 1.85
CA THR A 41 -0.76 -3.07 0.94
C THR A 41 -0.32 -3.96 -0.23
N THR A 42 0.83 -3.63 -0.82
CA THR A 42 1.40 -4.41 -1.93
C THR A 42 1.74 -5.83 -1.47
N ARG A 43 2.32 -5.97 -0.27
CA ARG A 43 2.65 -7.28 0.29
C ARG A 43 1.41 -8.13 0.55
N SER A 44 0.31 -7.54 1.01
CA SER A 44 -0.96 -8.25 1.19
C SER A 44 -1.44 -8.87 -0.13
N ALA A 45 -1.51 -8.08 -1.20
CA ALA A 45 -1.91 -8.57 -2.51
C ALA A 45 -0.96 -9.65 -3.04
N TRP A 46 0.34 -9.41 -2.94
CA TRP A 46 1.37 -10.32 -3.43
C TRP A 46 1.34 -11.67 -2.71
N LEU A 47 1.26 -11.67 -1.37
CA LEU A 47 1.14 -12.89 -0.57
C LEU A 47 -0.09 -13.73 -0.92
N LEU A 48 -1.18 -13.11 -1.37
CA LEU A 48 -2.40 -13.82 -1.73
C LEU A 48 -2.36 -14.40 -3.14
N PHE A 49 -1.79 -13.66 -4.10
CA PHE A 49 -2.00 -13.96 -5.52
C PHE A 49 -0.74 -14.36 -6.29
N ALA A 50 0.45 -14.07 -5.79
CA ALA A 50 1.68 -14.16 -6.58
C ALA A 50 2.86 -14.83 -5.86
N ALA A 51 2.93 -14.73 -4.53
CA ALA A 51 3.97 -15.38 -3.75
C ALA A 51 3.89 -16.91 -3.88
N SER A 52 5.04 -17.55 -3.97
CA SER A 52 5.13 -19.01 -3.89
C SER A 52 4.85 -19.51 -2.48
N ASP A 53 4.48 -20.79 -2.33
CA ASP A 53 4.27 -21.42 -1.02
C ASP A 53 5.52 -21.30 -0.13
N ALA A 54 6.71 -21.40 -0.72
CA ALA A 54 7.98 -21.23 -0.01
C ALA A 54 8.17 -19.80 0.53
N GLU A 55 7.80 -18.79 -0.25
CA GLU A 55 7.85 -17.39 0.19
C GLU A 55 6.80 -17.07 1.26
N VAL A 56 5.59 -17.62 1.13
CA VAL A 56 4.54 -17.51 2.14
C VAL A 56 4.99 -18.18 3.45
N ALA A 57 5.57 -19.38 3.37
CA ALA A 57 6.12 -20.08 4.53
C ALA A 57 7.25 -19.28 5.19
N LEU A 58 8.18 -18.74 4.40
CA LEU A 58 9.29 -17.91 4.89
C LEU A 58 8.78 -16.62 5.56
N ALA A 59 7.75 -15.97 5.01
CA ALA A 59 7.18 -14.75 5.57
C ALA A 59 6.47 -14.99 6.92
N GLY A 60 6.07 -16.23 7.22
CA GLY A 60 5.47 -16.64 8.48
C GLY A 60 6.40 -17.38 9.42
N ALA A 61 7.68 -17.51 9.06
CA ALA A 61 8.66 -18.23 9.86
C ALA A 61 9.01 -17.46 11.16
N PRO A 62 9.46 -18.15 12.23
CA PRO A 62 9.98 -17.51 13.42
C PRO A 62 11.17 -16.60 13.09
N LEU A 63 11.32 -15.47 13.80
CA LEU A 63 12.42 -14.53 13.60
C LEU A 63 13.74 -15.10 14.14
N THR A 64 14.51 -15.73 13.25
CA THR A 64 15.91 -16.15 13.47
C THR A 64 16.84 -15.46 12.49
N ALA A 65 18.15 -15.42 12.79
CA ALA A 65 19.15 -14.82 11.89
C ALA A 65 19.11 -15.43 10.47
N GLU A 66 18.87 -16.74 10.36
CA GLU A 66 18.76 -17.46 9.08
C GLU A 66 17.52 -17.02 8.30
N THR A 67 16.36 -16.92 8.98
CA THR A 67 15.11 -16.49 8.33
C THR A 67 15.14 -15.02 7.94
N GLU A 68 15.77 -14.16 8.74
CA GLU A 68 15.97 -12.73 8.41
C GLU A 68 16.87 -12.57 7.18
N GLU A 69 17.97 -13.31 7.11
CA GLU A 69 18.86 -13.30 5.95
C GLU A 69 18.16 -13.83 4.69
N ALA A 70 17.39 -14.92 4.82
CA ALA A 70 16.59 -15.44 3.72
C ALA A 70 15.52 -14.45 3.24
N ALA A 71 14.86 -13.75 4.17
CA ALA A 71 13.81 -12.76 3.86
C ALA A 71 14.34 -11.56 3.05
N ARG A 72 15.64 -11.24 3.12
CA ARG A 72 16.27 -10.19 2.28
C ARG A 72 16.18 -10.47 0.78
N ARG A 73 15.98 -11.74 0.39
CA ARG A 73 15.82 -12.14 -1.01
C ARG A 73 14.41 -11.92 -1.54
N MET A 74 13.43 -11.66 -0.65
CA MET A 74 12.07 -11.41 -1.07
C MET A 74 11.98 -10.14 -1.92
N PRO A 75 11.05 -10.10 -2.89
CA PRO A 75 10.88 -8.94 -3.73
C PRO A 75 10.44 -7.71 -2.91
N MET A 76 11.08 -6.58 -3.21
CA MET A 76 10.59 -5.26 -2.82
C MET A 76 9.29 -4.94 -3.56
N ALA A 77 8.57 -3.87 -3.16
CA ALA A 77 7.28 -3.49 -3.76
C ALA A 77 7.27 -3.47 -5.29
N ALA A 78 8.32 -2.95 -5.91
CA ALA A 78 8.48 -2.96 -7.37
C ALA A 78 8.50 -4.36 -7.98
N GLY A 79 9.16 -5.33 -7.33
CA GLY A 79 9.19 -6.73 -7.75
C GLY A 79 7.85 -7.41 -7.52
N MET A 80 7.25 -7.20 -6.35
CA MET A 80 5.92 -7.74 -6.01
C MET A 80 4.85 -7.29 -7.02
N ILE A 81 4.86 -6.02 -7.44
CA ILE A 81 3.93 -5.50 -8.46
C ILE A 81 4.14 -6.18 -9.81
N LYS A 82 5.40 -6.44 -10.21
CA LYS A 82 5.69 -7.16 -11.47
C LYS A 82 5.15 -8.58 -11.43
N GLU A 83 5.30 -9.27 -10.30
CA GLU A 83 4.81 -10.63 -10.12
C GLU A 83 3.28 -10.67 -10.04
N LEU A 84 2.66 -9.71 -9.35
CA LEU A 84 1.21 -9.52 -9.34
C LEU A 84 0.64 -9.27 -10.75
N ALA A 85 1.31 -8.45 -11.56
CA ALA A 85 0.90 -8.21 -12.95
C ALA A 85 0.96 -9.48 -13.80
N LYS A 86 1.92 -10.38 -13.54
CA LYS A 86 1.96 -11.71 -14.18
C LYS A 86 0.83 -12.61 -13.69
N ALA A 87 0.59 -12.65 -12.38
CA ALA A 87 -0.49 -13.44 -11.79
C ALA A 87 -1.88 -13.01 -12.29
N ALA A 88 -2.08 -11.72 -12.57
CA ALA A 88 -3.33 -11.19 -13.13
C ALA A 88 -3.72 -11.80 -14.48
N ALA A 89 -2.77 -12.37 -15.24
CA ALA A 89 -3.05 -13.04 -16.50
C ALA A 89 -3.79 -14.38 -16.32
N THR A 90 -3.64 -15.04 -15.17
CA THR A 90 -4.23 -16.36 -14.89
C THR A 90 -5.20 -16.34 -13.71
N VAL A 91 -5.13 -15.34 -12.83
CA VAL A 91 -5.96 -15.18 -11.64
C VAL A 91 -6.77 -13.89 -11.75
N PRO A 92 -8.05 -13.95 -12.19
CA PRO A 92 -8.86 -12.75 -12.40
C PRO A 92 -8.99 -11.84 -11.17
N ALA A 93 -9.04 -12.43 -9.97
CA ALA A 93 -9.11 -11.69 -8.71
C ALA A 93 -7.86 -10.83 -8.43
N ALA A 94 -6.72 -11.15 -9.05
CA ALA A 94 -5.47 -10.38 -8.91
C ALA A 94 -5.43 -9.14 -9.81
N ASN A 95 -6.30 -9.04 -10.82
CA ASN A 95 -6.23 -7.96 -11.82
C ASN A 95 -6.43 -6.56 -11.22
N ALA A 96 -7.51 -6.36 -10.45
CA ALA A 96 -7.80 -5.08 -9.81
C ALA A 96 -6.65 -4.60 -8.89
N PRO A 97 -6.17 -5.39 -7.90
CA PRO A 97 -5.05 -4.96 -7.07
C PRO A 97 -3.77 -4.73 -7.87
N ALA A 98 -3.47 -5.56 -8.88
CA ALA A 98 -2.29 -5.36 -9.73
C ALA A 98 -2.32 -4.02 -10.49
N VAL A 99 -3.46 -3.68 -11.10
CA VAL A 99 -3.64 -2.42 -11.83
C VAL A 99 -3.54 -1.22 -10.89
N MET A 100 -4.26 -1.25 -9.76
CA MET A 100 -4.32 -0.12 -8.83
C MET A 100 -2.96 0.14 -8.16
N LEU A 101 -2.28 -0.91 -7.67
CA LEU A 101 -0.95 -0.80 -7.07
C LEU A 101 0.10 -0.38 -8.10
N GLY A 102 0.02 -0.91 -9.33
CA GLY A 102 0.89 -0.49 -10.42
C GLY A 102 0.73 0.98 -10.80
N GLN A 103 -0.51 1.49 -10.81
CA GLN A 103 -0.79 2.90 -11.05
C GLN A 103 -0.28 3.80 -9.91
N PHE A 104 -0.52 3.41 -8.67
CA PHE A 104 0.00 4.12 -7.50
C PHE A 104 1.52 4.19 -7.54
N ASP A 105 2.19 3.08 -7.82
CA ASP A 105 3.64 3.04 -7.93
C ASP A 105 4.17 3.97 -9.03
N ARG A 106 3.58 3.95 -10.24
CA ARG A 106 4.01 4.84 -11.33
C ARG A 106 3.88 6.31 -10.98
N THR A 107 2.81 6.67 -10.27
CA THR A 107 2.49 8.08 -9.96
C THR A 107 3.22 8.60 -8.72
N GLN A 108 3.40 7.76 -7.70
CA GLN A 108 3.89 8.19 -6.38
C GLN A 108 5.34 7.79 -6.10
N ARG A 109 5.94 6.83 -6.83
CA ARG A 109 7.30 6.32 -6.54
C ARG A 109 8.35 7.42 -6.42
N LYS A 110 8.36 8.41 -7.32
CA LYS A 110 9.32 9.52 -7.25
C LYS A 110 9.12 10.34 -5.98
N ALA A 111 7.88 10.73 -5.67
CA ALA A 111 7.56 11.47 -4.46
C ALA A 111 7.92 10.67 -3.19
N LEU A 112 7.54 9.40 -3.12
CA LEU A 112 7.85 8.52 -1.99
C LEU A 112 9.35 8.33 -1.75
N ASN A 113 10.20 8.46 -2.77
CA ASN A 113 11.65 8.39 -2.59
C ASN A 113 12.25 9.75 -2.21
N SER A 114 11.73 10.84 -2.75
CA SER A 114 12.25 12.20 -2.53
C SER A 114 12.10 12.69 -1.09
N PHE A 115 11.08 12.24 -0.36
CA PHE A 115 10.72 12.75 0.96
C PHE A 115 11.16 11.86 2.14
N VAL A 116 11.91 10.79 1.87
CA VAL A 116 12.34 9.84 2.90
C VAL A 116 13.84 10.05 3.21
N HIS A 117 14.27 9.64 4.41
CA HIS A 117 15.67 9.62 4.87
C HIS A 117 16.40 10.98 4.99
N GLY A 118 15.67 12.11 5.04
CA GLY A 118 16.31 13.42 5.18
C GLY A 118 17.03 13.91 3.93
N GLY A 119 16.59 13.48 2.74
CA GLY A 119 17.05 14.04 1.46
C GLY A 119 16.66 15.52 1.29
N ILE A 120 17.20 16.17 0.24
CA ILE A 120 17.03 17.61 0.00
C ILE A 120 15.58 18.09 0.08
N HIS A 121 14.62 17.33 -0.44
CA HIS A 121 13.20 17.71 -0.39
C HIS A 121 12.62 17.60 1.03
N ALA A 122 12.99 16.57 1.80
CA ALA A 122 12.55 16.42 3.18
C ALA A 122 13.10 17.55 4.05
N LEU A 123 14.38 17.90 3.89
CA LEU A 123 15.03 19.00 4.63
C LEU A 123 14.39 20.35 4.31
N ARG A 124 14.29 20.70 3.01
CA ARG A 124 13.69 21.97 2.59
C ARG A 124 12.24 22.10 3.00
N ARG A 125 11.46 21.01 2.98
CA ARG A 125 10.05 21.06 3.38
C ARG A 125 9.86 21.11 4.89
N HIS A 126 10.80 20.55 5.64
CA HIS A 126 10.81 20.72 7.09
C HIS A 126 11.15 22.16 7.49
N GLU A 127 12.06 22.81 6.76
CA GLU A 127 12.45 24.20 6.96
C GLU A 127 11.37 25.19 6.47
N ASP A 128 10.94 25.06 5.21
CA ASP A 128 10.04 26.01 4.52
C ASP A 128 8.55 25.73 4.75
N GLY A 129 8.23 24.58 5.36
CA GLY A 129 6.86 24.10 5.54
C GLY A 129 6.28 23.35 4.33
N TYR A 130 5.09 22.80 4.55
CA TYR A 130 4.38 21.97 3.58
C TYR A 130 3.17 22.71 2.99
N PRO A 131 3.07 22.87 1.66
CA PRO A 131 1.89 23.44 1.03
C PRO A 131 0.67 22.59 1.35
N VAL A 132 -0.45 23.25 1.66
CA VAL A 132 -1.72 22.56 2.00
C VAL A 132 -2.13 21.54 0.94
N GLN A 133 -1.88 21.82 -0.33
CA GLN A 133 -2.22 20.92 -1.43
C GLN A 133 -1.38 19.63 -1.41
N LEU A 134 -0.13 19.71 -0.97
CA LEU A 134 0.73 18.53 -0.81
C LEU A 134 0.27 17.67 0.36
N VAL A 135 -0.11 18.29 1.48
CA VAL A 135 -0.67 17.58 2.64
C VAL A 135 -2.01 16.93 2.29
N ARG A 136 -2.86 17.64 1.54
CA ARG A 136 -4.12 17.10 1.01
C ARG A 136 -3.87 15.87 0.13
N GLN A 137 -2.97 15.99 -0.85
CA GLN A 137 -2.62 14.88 -1.74
C GLN A 137 -2.06 13.66 -0.98
N LEU A 138 -1.26 13.90 0.07
CA LEU A 138 -0.76 12.83 0.93
C LEU A 138 -1.90 12.03 1.58
N VAL A 139 -2.92 12.73 2.10
CA VAL A 139 -4.10 12.10 2.72
C VAL A 139 -4.95 11.38 1.67
N GLU A 140 -5.17 11.99 0.50
CA GLU A 140 -5.93 11.38 -0.60
C GLU A 140 -5.27 10.10 -1.14
N CYS A 141 -3.95 10.10 -1.26
CA CYS A 141 -3.17 8.90 -1.62
C CYS A 141 -3.29 7.82 -0.54
N SER A 142 -3.23 8.19 0.74
CA SER A 142 -3.44 7.26 1.86
C SER A 142 -4.85 6.65 1.84
N ASN A 143 -5.88 7.44 1.52
CA ASN A 143 -7.26 6.97 1.38
C ASN A 143 -7.42 5.98 0.21
N GLY A 144 -6.72 6.22 -0.90
CA GLY A 144 -6.62 5.26 -1.98
C GLY A 144 -6.07 3.92 -1.49
N LEU A 145 -4.94 3.94 -0.77
CA LEU A 145 -4.35 2.71 -0.22
C LEU A 145 -5.25 2.01 0.81
N VAL A 146 -6.01 2.76 1.62
CA VAL A 146 -7.05 2.21 2.51
C VAL A 146 -8.10 1.45 1.69
N THR A 147 -8.51 1.99 0.56
CA THR A 147 -9.50 1.35 -0.32
C THR A 147 -8.98 0.01 -0.86
N ILE A 148 -7.71 -0.06 -1.30
CA ILE A 148 -7.09 -1.31 -1.72
C ILE A 148 -6.95 -2.29 -0.53
N GLY A 149 -6.48 -1.81 0.63
CA GLY A 149 -6.33 -2.65 1.83
C GLY A 149 -7.66 -3.25 2.30
N ALA A 150 -8.73 -2.46 2.29
CA ALA A 150 -10.09 -2.92 2.61
C ALA A 150 -10.63 -3.90 1.55
N MET A 151 -10.34 -3.66 0.26
CA MET A 151 -10.66 -4.62 -0.81
C MET A 151 -9.97 -5.96 -0.57
N MET A 152 -8.70 -5.96 -0.17
CA MET A 152 -7.98 -7.20 0.18
C MET A 152 -8.64 -7.92 1.35
N LEU A 153 -9.02 -7.21 2.42
CA LEU A 153 -9.74 -7.81 3.55
C LEU A 153 -11.09 -8.39 3.14
N ALA A 154 -11.83 -7.72 2.26
CA ALA A 154 -13.09 -8.22 1.73
C ALA A 154 -12.91 -9.49 0.90
N ILE A 155 -11.90 -9.54 0.03
CA ILE A 155 -11.54 -10.76 -0.73
C ILE A 155 -11.19 -11.91 0.24
N LEU A 156 -10.34 -11.65 1.22
CA LEU A 156 -9.86 -12.64 2.20
C LEU A 156 -10.97 -13.15 3.13
N SER A 157 -12.06 -12.39 3.30
CA SER A 157 -13.22 -12.81 4.09
C SER A 157 -14.06 -13.89 3.40
N GLY A 158 -13.97 -14.01 2.06
CA GLY A 158 -14.86 -14.86 1.26
C GLY A 158 -16.31 -14.39 1.20
N ASP A 159 -16.65 -13.26 1.85
CA ASP A 159 -18.01 -12.71 1.85
C ASP A 159 -18.28 -11.91 0.58
N THR A 160 -19.05 -12.53 -0.33
CA THR A 160 -19.44 -11.93 -1.61
C THR A 160 -20.25 -10.63 -1.47
N VAL A 161 -20.95 -10.42 -0.35
CA VAL A 161 -21.68 -9.17 -0.07
C VAL A 161 -20.70 -8.06 0.26
N LEU A 162 -19.71 -8.33 1.12
CA LEU A 162 -18.64 -7.36 1.42
C LEU A 162 -17.83 -7.02 0.16
N MET A 163 -17.46 -8.02 -0.64
CA MET A 163 -16.74 -7.80 -1.90
C MET A 163 -17.55 -6.89 -2.85
N ARG A 164 -18.85 -7.12 -3.00
CA ARG A 164 -19.71 -6.28 -3.85
C ARG A 164 -19.84 -4.85 -3.33
N ARG A 165 -19.94 -4.67 -2.01
CA ARG A 165 -19.96 -3.34 -1.39
C ARG A 165 -18.66 -2.60 -1.62
N MET A 166 -17.52 -3.29 -1.50
CA MET A 166 -16.21 -2.70 -1.75
C MET A 166 -16.05 -2.16 -3.17
N ASN A 167 -16.70 -2.78 -4.18
CA ASN A 167 -16.68 -2.26 -5.55
C ASN A 167 -17.30 -0.86 -5.68
N ARG A 168 -18.18 -0.45 -4.75
CA ARG A 168 -18.90 0.83 -4.79
C ARG A 168 -18.46 1.79 -3.69
N VAL A 169 -17.46 1.42 -2.88
CA VAL A 169 -17.05 2.22 -1.70
C VAL A 169 -16.52 3.60 -2.06
N HIS A 170 -16.08 3.78 -3.31
CA HIS A 170 -15.57 5.05 -3.81
C HIS A 170 -16.69 6.00 -4.27
N GLU A 171 -17.90 5.49 -4.52
CA GLU A 171 -19.05 6.31 -4.93
C GLU A 171 -19.37 7.32 -3.82
N GLY A 172 -19.26 8.62 -4.12
CA GLY A 172 -19.48 9.71 -3.17
C GLY A 172 -18.27 10.13 -2.34
N PHE A 173 -17.09 9.54 -2.57
CA PHE A 173 -15.82 9.89 -1.92
C PHE A 173 -14.73 10.29 -2.94
N GLU A 174 -15.11 10.61 -4.17
CA GLU A 174 -14.19 10.93 -5.27
C GLU A 174 -13.36 12.19 -4.99
N ASP A 175 -13.84 13.07 -4.11
CA ASP A 175 -13.19 14.32 -3.71
C ASP A 175 -12.03 14.14 -2.71
N CYS A 176 -11.93 12.94 -2.10
CA CYS A 176 -10.94 12.64 -1.07
C CYS A 176 -10.16 11.32 -1.31
N ILE A 177 -10.30 10.71 -2.49
CA ILE A 177 -9.56 9.51 -2.91
C ILE A 177 -8.81 9.81 -4.20
N THR A 178 -7.49 9.54 -4.22
CA THR A 178 -6.72 9.63 -5.47
C THR A 178 -7.24 8.61 -6.48
N PRO A 179 -7.58 8.99 -7.73
CA PRO A 179 -7.98 8.05 -8.77
C PRO A 179 -6.89 7.02 -9.05
N MET A 180 -7.17 5.73 -8.80
CA MET A 180 -6.20 4.65 -8.98
C MET A 180 -6.50 3.72 -10.14
N LEU A 181 -7.66 3.89 -10.77
CA LEU A 181 -7.98 3.32 -12.07
C LEU A 181 -7.78 4.41 -13.15
N PRO A 182 -7.36 4.05 -14.37
CA PRO A 182 -7.37 4.99 -15.49
C PRO A 182 -8.77 5.58 -15.68
N ALA A 183 -8.86 6.85 -16.04
CA ALA A 183 -10.11 7.39 -16.57
C ALA A 183 -10.41 6.70 -17.90
N ASN A 184 -11.65 6.22 -18.07
CA ASN A 184 -12.14 5.63 -19.32
C ASN A 184 -12.12 6.64 -20.46
#